data_AF-A0A2X3JBQ3-F1
#
_entry.id   AF-A0A2X3JBQ3-F1
#
_cell.length_a   1.000
_cell.length_b   1.000
_cell.length_c   1.000
_cell.angle_alpha   90.00
_cell.angle_beta   90.00
_cell.angle_gamma   90.00
#
_symmetry.space_group_name_H-M   'P 1'
#
loop_
_entity.id
_entity.type
_entity.pdbx_description
1 polymer ?
#
loop_
_entity_poly.entity_id
_entity_poly.type
_entity_poly.pdbx_seq_one_letter_code
_entity_poly.pdbx_strand_id
1 'polypeptide(L)'
;MSSLSQAASSVEKRTNARYWIVVMLFIVTSFNYGDRATLSIAGSEMAKDIGLDPVGMGYVFSAFSWAYVIGQIPGGWLLDRFGSKRVYFWSIFIWSMFTLLQGFVDIFSGFGIIVALFTLRFLVGLAEAPSFPGNSRIVAAWFPAQERGTAVSIFNSAQYFATVIFAPIMGWLTHEVGWSHVFFFMGGLGIVISFIWLKVIHESNQHPGVNQKELEYIAAGGALINMDQQNTKVKVPFSVKWGADQTTARVTDDDRRLYRSVLYQRPDLLFHYLVSGLSGAGAWDVDSESGLCGFRSGGLRFYRRCAGWDYFRLADAPHGIAEHCA
;
A
#
# COMPACT_ATOMS: atom_id res chain seq x y z
N MET A 1 -5.89 -41.19 -41.82
CA MET A 1 -7.04 -40.41 -41.28
C MET A 1 -7.13 -40.71 -39.79
N SER A 2 -6.35 -40.02 -38.96
CA SER A 2 -6.35 -40.25 -37.49
C SER A 2 -5.68 -39.08 -36.76
N SER A 3 -5.99 -37.85 -37.16
CA SER A 3 -5.41 -36.62 -36.58
C SER A 3 -6.46 -35.54 -36.27
N LEU A 4 -7.72 -35.92 -36.02
CA LEU A 4 -8.80 -34.96 -35.76
C LEU A 4 -9.73 -35.39 -34.60
N SER A 5 -9.18 -35.99 -33.55
CA SER A 5 -9.94 -36.22 -32.32
C SER A 5 -9.16 -35.69 -31.13
N GLN A 6 -9.82 -34.86 -30.32
CA GLN A 6 -9.33 -34.20 -29.09
C GLN A 6 -8.45 -32.93 -29.23
N ALA A 7 -8.91 -31.94 -30.00
CA ALA A 7 -8.58 -30.53 -29.74
C ALA A 7 -9.83 -29.75 -29.29
N ALA A 8 -10.56 -30.28 -28.32
CA ALA A 8 -11.51 -29.48 -27.57
C ALA A 8 -10.75 -28.84 -26.40
N SER A 9 -10.03 -27.75 -26.67
CA SER A 9 -9.57 -26.85 -25.62
C SER A 9 -10.82 -26.32 -24.93
N SER A 10 -11.18 -26.91 -23.79
CA SER A 10 -12.21 -26.35 -22.93
C SER A 10 -11.78 -24.93 -22.62
N VAL A 11 -12.58 -23.95 -23.03
CA VAL A 11 -12.37 -22.54 -22.69
C VAL A 11 -12.58 -22.43 -21.18
N GLU A 12 -11.55 -22.77 -20.42
CA GLU A 12 -11.58 -22.71 -18.97
C GLU A 12 -11.87 -21.25 -18.59
N LYS A 13 -12.92 -21.05 -17.80
CA LYS A 13 -13.38 -19.73 -17.41
C LYS A 13 -12.43 -19.18 -16.34
N ARG A 14 -12.15 -17.88 -16.40
CA ARG A 14 -11.32 -17.21 -15.40
C ARG A 14 -11.96 -17.37 -14.02
N THR A 15 -11.16 -17.69 -13.02
CA THR A 15 -11.58 -17.68 -11.61
C THR A 15 -11.80 -16.24 -11.15
N ASN A 16 -12.57 -16.07 -10.07
CA ASN A 16 -12.93 -14.78 -9.46
C ASN A 16 -12.20 -14.57 -8.12
N ALA A 17 -11.05 -15.21 -7.93
CA ALA A 17 -10.33 -15.23 -6.66
C ALA A 17 -9.86 -13.83 -6.24
N ARG A 18 -9.54 -12.95 -7.20
CA ARG A 18 -9.22 -11.55 -6.96
C ARG A 18 -10.26 -10.78 -6.14
N TYR A 19 -11.55 -11.04 -6.33
CA TYR A 19 -12.62 -10.33 -5.61
C TYR A 19 -12.66 -10.72 -4.12
N TRP A 20 -12.34 -11.98 -3.80
CA TRP A 20 -12.20 -12.42 -2.41
C TRP A 20 -11.05 -11.72 -1.69
N ILE A 21 -9.96 -11.41 -2.39
CA ILE A 21 -8.85 -10.61 -1.84
C ILE A 21 -9.34 -9.20 -1.49
N VAL A 22 -10.09 -8.53 -2.37
CA VAL A 22 -10.65 -7.20 -2.08
C VAL A 22 -11.62 -7.24 -0.91
N VAL A 23 -12.49 -8.26 -0.82
CA VAL A 23 -13.37 -8.44 0.34
C VAL A 23 -12.56 -8.60 1.62
N MET A 24 -11.47 -9.36 1.60
CA MET A 24 -10.61 -9.51 2.77
C MET A 24 -9.90 -8.19 3.14
N LEU A 25 -9.36 -7.46 2.16
CA LEU A 25 -8.76 -6.14 2.39
C LEU A 25 -9.78 -5.15 2.95
N PHE A 26 -11.04 -5.22 2.47
CA PHE A 26 -12.14 -4.43 2.99
C PHE A 26 -12.40 -4.76 4.46
N ILE A 27 -12.52 -6.04 4.83
CA ILE A 27 -12.75 -6.47 6.22
C ILE A 27 -11.61 -6.00 7.14
N VAL A 28 -10.35 -6.23 6.75
CA VAL A 28 -9.18 -5.81 7.53
C VAL A 28 -9.13 -4.29 7.67
N THR A 29 -9.41 -3.56 6.60
CA THR A 29 -9.43 -2.09 6.63
C THR A 29 -10.59 -1.57 7.47
N SER A 30 -11.77 -2.18 7.41
CA SER A 30 -12.88 -1.83 8.30
C SER A 30 -12.52 -2.05 9.77
N PHE A 31 -11.91 -3.19 10.09
CA PHE A 31 -11.47 -3.46 11.45
C PHE A 31 -10.40 -2.46 11.93
N ASN A 32 -9.44 -2.13 11.07
CA ASN A 32 -8.41 -1.13 11.32
C ASN A 32 -9.00 0.25 11.72
N TYR A 33 -9.97 0.75 10.94
CA TYR A 33 -10.65 2.00 11.29
C TYR A 33 -11.56 1.87 12.52
N GLY A 34 -12.16 0.70 12.75
CA GLY A 34 -12.90 0.40 13.97
C GLY A 34 -12.01 0.52 15.22
N ASP A 35 -10.80 -0.03 15.18
CA ASP A 35 -9.83 0.05 16.28
C ASP A 35 -9.44 1.50 16.59
N ARG A 36 -9.18 2.31 15.54
CA ARG A 36 -8.93 3.75 15.71
C ARG A 36 -10.09 4.50 16.37
N ALA A 37 -11.33 4.15 16.02
CA ALA A 37 -12.52 4.75 16.61
C ALA A 37 -12.76 4.33 18.06
N THR A 38 -12.17 3.20 18.50
CA THR A 38 -12.37 2.62 19.83
C THR A 38 -12.00 3.59 20.94
N LEU A 39 -10.86 4.30 20.82
CA LEU A 39 -10.47 5.29 21.83
C LEU A 39 -11.38 6.50 21.87
N SER A 40 -11.87 6.95 20.73
CA SER A 40 -12.75 8.13 20.69
C SER A 40 -14.10 7.83 21.34
N ILE A 41 -14.58 6.58 21.23
CA ILE A 41 -15.86 6.14 21.79
C ILE A 41 -15.73 5.75 23.26
N ALA A 42 -14.80 4.86 23.60
CA ALA A 42 -14.62 4.37 24.97
C ALA A 42 -13.76 5.30 25.84
N GLY A 43 -12.92 6.14 25.22
CA GLY A 43 -11.93 6.95 25.93
C GLY A 43 -12.52 8.09 26.76
N SER A 44 -13.71 8.59 26.41
CA SER A 44 -14.39 9.62 27.20
C SER A 44 -14.88 9.06 28.54
N GLU A 45 -15.40 7.84 28.56
CA GLU A 45 -15.84 7.16 29.78
C GLU A 45 -14.63 6.64 30.58
N MET A 46 -13.66 6.03 29.89
CA MET A 46 -12.38 5.63 30.49
C MET A 46 -11.71 6.80 31.22
N ALA A 47 -11.65 7.98 30.60
CA ALA A 47 -11.03 9.17 31.21
C ALA A 47 -11.77 9.63 32.48
N LYS A 48 -13.10 9.52 32.55
CA LYS A 48 -13.87 9.85 33.76
C LYS A 48 -13.59 8.85 34.87
N ASP A 49 -13.60 7.56 34.55
CA ASP A 49 -13.41 6.48 35.53
C ASP A 49 -12.02 6.51 36.16
N ILE A 50 -10.98 6.72 35.36
CA ILE A 50 -9.59 6.75 35.85
C ILE A 50 -9.16 8.15 36.32
N GLY A 51 -10.04 9.15 36.23
CA GLY A 51 -9.75 10.55 36.60
C GLY A 51 -8.65 11.19 35.73
N LEU A 52 -8.59 10.86 34.44
CA LEU A 52 -7.58 11.39 33.52
C LEU A 52 -7.88 12.83 33.12
N ASP A 53 -6.89 13.70 33.25
CA ASP A 53 -6.98 15.06 32.75
C ASP A 53 -7.11 15.10 31.21
N PRO A 54 -7.87 16.04 30.63
CA PRO A 54 -8.00 16.18 29.18
C PRO A 54 -6.67 16.37 28.44
N VAL A 55 -5.67 17.00 29.08
CA VAL A 55 -4.32 17.12 28.50
C VAL A 55 -3.65 15.75 28.38
N GLY A 56 -3.84 14.89 29.39
CA GLY A 56 -3.39 13.49 29.37
C GLY A 56 -4.01 12.70 28.22
N MET A 57 -5.32 12.83 28.01
CA MET A 57 -6.00 12.23 26.85
C MET A 57 -5.43 12.74 25.53
N GLY A 58 -5.14 14.04 25.41
CA GLY A 58 -4.49 14.61 24.23
C GLY A 58 -3.13 13.97 23.92
N TYR A 59 -2.32 13.67 24.95
CA TYR A 59 -1.07 12.93 24.76
C TYR A 59 -1.31 11.50 24.26
N VAL A 60 -2.29 10.79 24.80
CA VAL A 60 -2.63 9.43 24.36
C VAL A 60 -3.12 9.40 22.91
N PHE A 61 -3.96 10.35 22.49
CA PHE A 61 -4.39 10.47 21.09
C PHE A 61 -3.22 10.80 20.14
N SER A 62 -2.32 11.70 20.54
CA SER A 62 -1.18 12.08 19.70
C SER A 62 -0.10 10.99 19.60
N ALA A 63 0.05 10.13 20.61
CA ALA A 63 0.99 9.01 20.60
C ALA A 63 0.81 8.11 19.37
N PHE A 64 -0.44 7.79 19.04
CA PHE A 64 -0.79 7.01 17.86
C PHE A 64 -0.34 7.69 16.57
N SER A 65 -0.66 8.97 16.40
CA SER A 65 -0.34 9.73 15.18
C SER A 65 1.16 9.81 14.92
N TRP A 66 1.95 10.11 15.95
CA TRP A 66 3.42 10.16 15.85
C TRP A 66 4.01 8.79 15.53
N ALA A 67 3.59 7.75 16.24
CA ALA A 67 3.99 6.37 15.97
C ALA A 67 3.68 5.96 14.53
N TYR A 68 2.49 6.31 14.05
CA TYR A 68 2.04 5.95 12.71
C TYR A 68 2.89 6.62 11.62
N VAL A 69 3.20 7.91 11.75
CA VAL A 69 4.08 8.63 10.81
C VAL A 69 5.48 8.04 10.80
N ILE A 70 6.07 7.81 11.98
CA ILE A 70 7.40 7.21 12.12
C ILE A 70 7.42 5.79 11.56
N GLY A 71 6.35 5.03 11.76
CA GLY A 71 6.21 3.64 11.35
C GLY A 71 6.01 3.43 9.85
N GLN A 72 5.58 4.43 9.09
CA GLN A 72 5.29 4.26 7.65
C GLN A 72 6.54 3.91 6.83
N ILE A 73 7.65 4.59 7.06
CA ILE A 73 8.92 4.34 6.36
C ILE A 73 9.48 2.94 6.66
N PRO A 74 9.71 2.54 7.93
CA PRO A 74 10.19 1.21 8.25
C PRO A 74 9.15 0.12 7.93
N GLY A 75 7.86 0.42 8.03
CA GLY A 75 6.79 -0.49 7.66
C GLY A 75 6.81 -0.85 6.17
N GLY A 76 7.03 0.14 5.30
CA GLY A 76 7.23 -0.09 3.86
C GLY A 76 8.44 -0.99 3.59
N TRP A 77 9.58 -0.71 4.22
CA TRP A 77 10.78 -1.54 4.10
C TRP A 77 10.57 -2.98 4.61
N LEU A 78 9.80 -3.14 5.70
CA LEU A 78 9.49 -4.46 6.26
C LEU A 78 8.65 -5.28 5.28
N LEU A 79 7.66 -4.66 4.63
CA LEU A 79 6.86 -5.27 3.57
C LEU A 79 7.71 -5.70 2.37
N ASP A 80 8.66 -4.86 1.95
CA ASP A 80 9.58 -5.19 0.86
C ASP A 80 10.46 -6.41 1.17
N ARG A 81 10.86 -6.58 2.43
CA ARG A 81 11.81 -7.62 2.83
C ARG A 81 11.17 -8.96 3.20
N PHE A 82 10.05 -8.92 3.92
CA PHE A 82 9.42 -10.11 4.52
C PHE A 82 8.12 -10.53 3.84
N GLY A 83 7.65 -9.74 2.86
CA GLY A 83 6.46 -10.02 2.08
C GLY A 83 5.17 -9.56 2.77
N SER A 84 4.15 -9.30 1.95
CA SER A 84 2.90 -8.66 2.39
C SER A 84 2.14 -9.54 3.37
N LYS A 85 2.03 -10.84 3.09
CA LYS A 85 1.23 -11.80 3.88
C LYS A 85 1.70 -11.87 5.35
N ARG A 86 3.00 -12.09 5.57
CA ARG A 86 3.57 -12.31 6.91
C ARG A 86 3.60 -11.03 7.73
N VAL A 87 3.97 -9.91 7.10
CA VAL A 87 4.01 -8.61 7.77
C VAL A 87 2.61 -8.20 8.21
N TYR A 88 1.60 -8.34 7.35
CA TYR A 88 0.22 -8.06 7.72
C TYR A 88 -0.28 -8.89 8.88
N PHE A 89 0.01 -10.20 8.88
CA PHE A 89 -0.38 -11.07 9.98
C PHE A 89 0.17 -10.57 11.31
N TRP A 90 1.49 -10.32 11.36
CA TRP A 90 2.14 -9.85 12.58
C TRP A 90 1.66 -8.45 12.97
N SER A 91 1.44 -7.56 12.01
CA SER A 91 0.86 -6.24 12.26
C SER A 91 -0.51 -6.33 12.92
N ILE A 92 -1.46 -7.06 12.32
CA ILE A 92 -2.82 -7.22 12.85
C ILE A 92 -2.74 -7.87 14.24
N PHE A 93 -1.97 -8.95 14.38
CA PHE A 93 -1.84 -9.68 15.64
C PHE A 93 -1.25 -8.80 16.76
N ILE A 94 -0.14 -8.10 16.49
CA ILE A 94 0.56 -7.27 17.47
C ILE A 94 -0.29 -6.08 17.89
N TRP A 95 -0.89 -5.36 16.94
CA TRP A 95 -1.75 -4.23 17.32
C TRP A 95 -2.95 -4.72 18.12
N SER A 96 -3.56 -5.84 17.75
CA SER A 96 -4.75 -6.36 18.42
C SER A 96 -4.43 -6.84 19.83
N MET A 97 -3.24 -7.43 20.02
CA MET A 97 -2.72 -7.78 21.33
C MET A 97 -2.51 -6.54 22.20
N PHE A 98 -1.96 -5.45 21.65
CA PHE A 98 -1.81 -4.21 22.39
C PHE A 98 -3.14 -3.50 22.65
N THR A 99 -4.12 -3.57 21.75
CA THR A 99 -5.49 -3.11 22.00
C THR A 99 -6.11 -3.88 23.15
N LEU A 100 -5.98 -5.21 23.17
CA LEU A 100 -6.48 -6.05 24.26
C LEU A 100 -5.83 -5.67 25.61
N LEU A 101 -4.53 -5.40 25.62
CA LEU A 101 -3.80 -4.98 26.82
C LEU A 101 -4.24 -3.61 27.36
N GLN A 102 -4.82 -2.73 26.53
CA GLN A 102 -5.36 -1.45 27.00
C GLN A 102 -6.60 -1.62 27.87
N GLY A 103 -7.36 -2.70 27.70
CA GLY A 103 -8.49 -3.01 28.58
C GLY A 103 -8.09 -3.43 29.99
N PHE A 104 -6.78 -3.63 30.25
CA PHE A 104 -6.23 -3.94 31.57
C PHE A 104 -5.48 -2.76 32.19
N VAL A 105 -5.63 -1.55 31.64
CA VAL A 105 -4.85 -0.40 32.10
C VAL A 105 -5.24 0.08 33.50
N ASP A 106 -6.41 -0.33 33.94
CA ASP A 106 -7.05 -0.13 35.24
C ASP A 106 -6.22 -0.74 36.39
N ILE A 107 -5.31 -1.68 36.08
CA ILE A 107 -4.37 -2.29 37.05
C ILE A 107 -3.32 -1.28 37.50
N PHE A 108 -2.99 -0.29 36.66
CA PHE A 108 -2.03 0.77 37.00
C PHE A 108 -2.72 1.89 37.76
N SER A 109 -1.98 2.60 38.62
CA SER A 109 -2.52 3.72 39.41
C SER A 109 -1.74 5.01 39.20
N GLY A 110 -2.45 6.15 39.19
CA GLY A 110 -1.86 7.48 39.09
C GLY A 110 -1.16 7.74 37.76
N PHE A 111 0.03 8.33 37.79
CA PHE A 111 0.79 8.67 36.58
C PHE A 111 1.16 7.46 35.72
N GLY A 112 1.22 6.26 36.31
CA GLY A 112 1.48 5.01 35.59
C GLY A 112 0.45 4.70 34.50
N ILE A 113 -0.81 5.12 34.68
CA ILE A 113 -1.89 4.91 33.70
C ILE A 113 -1.61 5.66 32.40
N ILE A 114 -1.21 6.92 32.49
CA ILE A 114 -0.90 7.76 31.32
C ILE A 114 0.26 7.16 30.53
N VAL A 115 1.33 6.76 31.24
CA VAL A 115 2.50 6.15 30.59
C VAL A 115 2.13 4.82 29.94
N ALA A 116 1.37 3.96 30.62
CA ALA A 116 0.92 2.69 30.07
C ALA A 116 0.04 2.89 28.82
N LEU A 117 -0.98 3.76 28.89
CA LEU A 117 -1.84 4.08 27.75
C LEU A 117 -1.03 4.68 26.60
N PHE A 118 -0.15 5.63 26.87
CA PHE A 118 0.70 6.27 25.87
C PHE A 118 1.58 5.23 25.15
N THR A 119 2.27 4.37 25.91
CA THR A 119 3.13 3.34 25.35
C THR A 119 2.33 2.32 24.54
N LEU A 120 1.19 1.84 25.05
CA LEU A 120 0.34 0.91 24.33
C LEU A 120 -0.19 1.52 23.03
N ARG A 121 -0.59 2.80 23.03
CA ARG A 121 -1.03 3.52 21.82
C ARG A 121 0.08 3.76 20.82
N PHE A 122 1.26 4.10 21.31
CA PHE A 122 2.43 4.25 20.47
C PHE A 122 2.76 2.92 19.78
N LEU A 123 2.72 1.80 20.51
CA LEU A 123 2.98 0.48 19.95
C LEU A 123 1.89 0.02 18.94
N VAL A 124 0.62 0.30 19.21
CA VAL A 124 -0.47 0.09 18.24
C VAL A 124 -0.20 0.88 16.97
N GLY A 125 0.09 2.18 17.06
CA GLY A 125 0.36 3.02 15.89
C GLY A 125 1.53 2.54 15.04
N LEU A 126 2.60 2.04 15.68
CA LEU A 126 3.74 1.45 14.97
C LEU A 126 3.38 0.14 14.26
N ALA A 127 2.64 -0.75 14.94
CA ALA A 127 2.22 -2.02 14.38
C ALA A 127 1.23 -1.85 13.21
N GLU A 128 0.43 -0.79 13.26
CA GLU A 128 -0.61 -0.47 12.30
C GLU A 128 -0.09 0.27 11.05
N ALA A 129 1.03 0.97 11.16
CA ALA A 129 1.63 1.77 10.08
C ALA A 129 1.82 1.07 8.71
N PRO A 130 2.29 -0.19 8.61
CA PRO A 130 2.45 -0.87 7.32
C PRO A 130 1.13 -1.26 6.64
N SER A 131 -0.03 -1.05 7.26
CA SER A 131 -1.31 -1.45 6.68
C SER A 131 -1.53 -0.80 5.30
N PHE A 132 -1.63 0.53 5.21
CA PHE A 132 -1.95 1.16 3.91
C PHE A 132 -0.94 0.88 2.78
N PRO A 133 0.38 0.92 3.02
CA PRO A 133 1.37 0.50 2.04
C PRO A 133 1.17 -0.95 1.58
N GLY A 134 0.89 -1.88 2.51
CA GLY A 134 0.67 -3.28 2.17
C GLY A 134 -0.65 -3.53 1.44
N ASN A 135 -1.74 -2.81 1.75
CA ASN A 135 -3.00 -2.87 0.99
C ASN A 135 -2.74 -2.50 -0.47
N SER A 136 -2.01 -1.40 -0.68
CA SER A 136 -1.66 -0.89 -2.01
C SER A 136 -0.78 -1.88 -2.78
N ARG A 137 0.18 -2.50 -2.08
CA ARG A 137 1.05 -3.54 -2.63
C ARG A 137 0.28 -4.79 -3.06
N ILE A 138 -0.62 -5.30 -2.22
CA ILE A 138 -1.45 -6.47 -2.51
C ILE A 138 -2.35 -6.18 -3.71
N VAL A 139 -2.98 -5.01 -3.78
CA VAL A 139 -3.79 -4.63 -4.94
C VAL A 139 -2.93 -4.54 -6.21
N ALA A 140 -1.71 -4.02 -6.14
CA ALA A 140 -0.80 -3.98 -7.29
C ALA A 140 -0.36 -5.38 -7.77
N ALA A 141 -0.27 -6.36 -6.87
CA ALA A 141 0.07 -7.74 -7.17
C ALA A 141 -1.12 -8.57 -7.72
N TRP A 142 -2.34 -8.24 -7.29
CA TRP A 142 -3.55 -9.02 -7.62
C TRP A 142 -4.42 -8.42 -8.73
N PHE A 143 -4.30 -7.13 -9.03
CA PHE A 143 -5.16 -6.44 -10.00
C PHE A 143 -4.38 -5.85 -11.18
N PRO A 144 -4.95 -5.93 -12.40
CA PRO A 144 -4.43 -5.26 -13.57
C PRO A 144 -4.59 -3.73 -13.43
N ALA A 145 -3.72 -2.96 -14.09
CA ALA A 145 -3.64 -1.51 -13.92
C ALA A 145 -4.99 -0.78 -14.09
N GLN A 146 -5.86 -1.27 -14.98
CA GLN A 146 -7.16 -0.67 -15.28
C GLN A 146 -8.18 -0.86 -14.13
N GLU A 147 -8.09 -1.96 -13.38
CA GLU A 147 -9.05 -2.30 -12.31
C GLU A 147 -8.54 -1.88 -10.91
N ARG A 148 -7.26 -1.50 -10.77
CA ARG A 148 -6.66 -1.11 -9.48
C ARG A 148 -7.38 0.06 -8.82
N GLY A 149 -7.80 1.08 -9.59
CA GLY A 149 -8.49 2.24 -9.04
C GLY A 149 -9.81 1.88 -8.36
N THR A 150 -10.57 0.96 -8.97
CA THR A 150 -11.82 0.44 -8.38
C THR A 150 -11.54 -0.38 -7.14
N ALA A 151 -10.55 -1.27 -7.17
CA ALA A 151 -10.15 -2.06 -6.01
C ALA A 151 -9.72 -1.18 -4.82
N VAL A 152 -8.96 -0.11 -5.09
CA VAL A 152 -8.56 0.89 -4.08
C VAL A 152 -9.75 1.62 -3.50
N SER A 153 -10.69 2.03 -4.36
CA SER A 153 -11.90 2.74 -3.92
C SER A 153 -12.79 1.86 -3.03
N ILE A 154 -12.91 0.57 -3.35
CA ILE A 154 -13.69 -0.39 -2.55
C ILE A 154 -13.09 -0.50 -1.14
N PHE A 155 -11.80 -0.83 -0.99
CA PHE A 155 -11.25 -0.98 0.35
C PHE A 155 -11.17 0.35 1.11
N ASN A 156 -10.99 1.50 0.43
CA ASN A 156 -11.03 2.81 1.10
C ASN A 156 -12.42 3.13 1.65
N SER A 157 -13.50 2.70 0.99
CA SER A 157 -14.85 2.89 1.50
C SER A 157 -15.12 2.14 2.81
N ALA A 158 -14.29 1.12 3.13
CA ALA A 158 -14.34 0.35 4.36
C ALA A 158 -14.24 1.20 5.62
N GLN A 159 -13.60 2.38 5.56
CA GLN A 159 -13.46 3.30 6.69
C GLN A 159 -14.82 3.84 7.16
N TYR A 160 -15.73 4.12 6.23
CA TYR A 160 -17.05 4.66 6.56
C TYR A 160 -17.96 3.54 7.07
N PHE A 161 -17.84 2.36 6.45
CA PHE A 161 -18.56 1.16 6.88
C PHE A 161 -18.17 0.73 8.30
N ALA A 162 -16.89 0.85 8.65
CA ALA A 162 -16.38 0.55 9.99
C ALA A 162 -17.15 1.30 11.08
N THR A 163 -17.26 2.62 10.95
CA THR A 163 -17.94 3.45 11.96
C THR A 163 -19.42 3.09 12.08
N VAL A 164 -20.10 2.78 10.97
CA VAL A 164 -21.53 2.42 10.99
C VAL A 164 -21.78 1.13 11.77
N ILE A 165 -20.89 0.14 11.68
CA ILE A 165 -21.04 -1.14 12.38
C ILE A 165 -20.48 -1.08 13.79
N PHE A 166 -19.23 -0.64 13.94
CA PHE A 166 -18.54 -0.73 15.22
C PHE A 166 -19.01 0.35 16.20
N ALA A 167 -19.38 1.55 15.76
CA ALA A 167 -19.77 2.60 16.72
C ALA A 167 -21.01 2.25 17.57
N PRO A 168 -22.10 1.70 17.00
CA PRO A 168 -23.24 1.24 17.81
C PRO A 168 -22.87 0.09 18.75
N ILE A 169 -22.09 -0.89 18.28
CA ILE A 169 -21.67 -2.05 19.08
C ILE A 169 -20.79 -1.58 20.25
N MET A 170 -19.79 -0.74 19.97
CA MET A 170 -18.91 -0.20 21.00
C MET A 170 -19.65 0.71 21.97
N GLY A 171 -20.57 1.56 21.48
CA GLY A 171 -21.39 2.42 22.34
C GLY A 171 -22.29 1.61 23.28
N TRP A 172 -22.96 0.57 22.77
CA TRP A 172 -23.74 -0.35 23.60
C TRP A 172 -22.88 -1.07 24.63
N LEU A 173 -21.71 -1.55 24.22
CA LEU A 173 -20.79 -2.27 25.12
C LEU A 173 -20.23 -1.37 26.23
N THR A 174 -19.88 -0.13 25.91
CA THR A 174 -19.47 0.89 26.88
C THR A 174 -20.57 1.17 27.91
N HIS A 175 -21.84 1.25 27.47
CA HIS A 175 -22.97 1.58 28.35
C HIS A 175 -23.36 0.42 29.29
N GLU A 176 -23.43 -0.81 28.78
CA GLU A 176 -23.92 -1.95 29.56
C GLU A 176 -22.85 -2.63 30.41
N VAL A 177 -21.62 -2.75 29.89
CA VAL A 177 -20.57 -3.61 30.47
C VAL A 177 -19.32 -2.81 30.88
N GLY A 178 -19.20 -1.58 30.39
CA GLY A 178 -18.08 -0.67 30.69
C GLY A 178 -17.05 -0.58 29.55
N TRP A 179 -16.20 0.44 29.65
CA TRP A 179 -15.26 0.81 28.59
C TRP A 179 -14.16 -0.22 28.32
N SER A 180 -13.72 -0.97 29.34
CA SER A 180 -12.66 -1.98 29.22
C SER A 180 -13.05 -3.14 28.28
N HIS A 181 -14.34 -3.50 28.26
CA HIS A 181 -14.88 -4.55 27.40
C HIS A 181 -14.79 -4.22 25.90
N VAL A 182 -14.80 -2.94 25.55
CA VAL A 182 -14.61 -2.50 24.16
C VAL A 182 -13.22 -2.88 23.65
N PHE A 183 -12.20 -2.71 24.49
CA PHE A 183 -10.83 -3.10 24.19
C PHE A 183 -10.67 -4.62 24.09
N PHE A 184 -11.32 -5.38 24.96
CA PHE A 184 -11.32 -6.85 24.88
C PHE A 184 -12.02 -7.38 23.63
N PHE A 185 -13.17 -6.80 23.27
CA PHE A 185 -13.91 -7.17 22.07
C PHE A 185 -13.10 -6.88 20.81
N MET A 186 -12.59 -5.66 20.67
CA MET A 186 -11.82 -5.26 19.49
C MET A 186 -10.49 -6.01 19.40
N GLY A 187 -9.74 -6.12 20.50
CA GLY A 187 -8.49 -6.87 20.53
C GLY A 187 -8.68 -8.36 20.25
N GLY A 188 -9.72 -8.98 20.83
CA GLY A 188 -10.06 -10.38 20.57
C GLY A 188 -10.47 -10.64 19.11
N LEU A 189 -11.33 -9.77 18.58
CA LEU A 189 -11.77 -9.84 17.17
C LEU A 189 -10.58 -9.70 16.22
N GLY A 190 -9.65 -8.79 16.50
CA GLY A 190 -8.46 -8.59 15.68
C GLY A 190 -7.51 -9.77 15.66
N ILE A 191 -7.33 -10.44 16.81
CA ILE A 191 -6.56 -11.69 16.88
C ILE A 191 -7.22 -12.77 16.00
N VAL A 192 -8.55 -12.94 16.07
CA VAL A 192 -9.27 -13.88 15.20
C VAL A 192 -9.08 -13.53 13.73
N ILE A 193 -9.22 -12.26 13.36
CA ILE A 193 -9.02 -11.78 11.97
C ILE A 193 -7.59 -12.04 11.49
N SER A 194 -6.58 -11.90 12.35
CA SER A 194 -5.18 -12.20 12.00
C SER A 194 -4.99 -13.68 11.59
N PHE A 195 -5.61 -14.62 12.31
CA PHE A 195 -5.53 -16.04 11.96
C PHE A 195 -6.32 -16.35 10.69
N ILE A 196 -7.47 -15.70 10.50
CA ILE A 196 -8.24 -15.80 9.24
C ILE A 196 -7.39 -15.28 8.08
N TRP A 197 -6.67 -14.18 8.26
CA TRP A 197 -5.77 -13.62 7.26
C TRP A 197 -4.70 -14.60 6.79
N LEU A 198 -4.04 -15.31 7.73
CA LEU A 198 -3.05 -16.33 7.37
C LEU A 198 -3.63 -17.45 6.51
N LYS A 199 -4.88 -17.83 6.77
CA LYS A 199 -5.56 -18.92 6.08
C LYS A 199 -6.15 -18.50 4.74
N VAL A 200 -6.62 -17.26 4.60
CA VAL A 200 -7.31 -16.77 3.40
C VAL A 200 -6.30 -16.23 2.39
N ILE A 201 -5.37 -15.39 2.82
CA ILE A 201 -4.44 -14.73 1.90
C ILE A 201 -3.31 -15.69 1.55
N HIS A 202 -3.17 -16.00 0.27
CA HIS A 202 -2.01 -16.67 -0.30
C HIS A 202 -1.35 -15.75 -1.33
N GLU A 203 -0.09 -16.02 -1.67
CA GLU A 203 0.55 -15.33 -2.79
C GLU A 203 -0.22 -15.66 -4.08
N SER A 204 -0.33 -14.70 -5.00
CA SER A 204 -1.08 -14.89 -6.26
C SER A 204 -0.63 -16.13 -7.02
N ASN A 205 0.69 -16.40 -7.06
CA ASN A 205 1.27 -17.59 -7.68
C ASN A 205 1.06 -18.92 -6.93
N GLN A 206 0.68 -18.88 -5.66
CA GLN A 206 0.50 -20.08 -4.83
C GLN A 206 -0.95 -20.23 -4.36
N HIS A 207 -1.87 -19.41 -4.88
CA HIS A 207 -3.23 -19.41 -4.40
C HIS A 207 -3.99 -20.62 -4.94
N PRO A 208 -4.49 -21.53 -4.08
CA PRO A 208 -5.09 -22.80 -4.51
C PRO A 208 -6.38 -22.64 -5.32
N GLY A 209 -7.00 -21.45 -5.28
CA GLY A 209 -8.21 -21.11 -6.03
C GLY A 209 -8.01 -20.24 -7.28
N VAL A 210 -6.77 -19.97 -7.72
CA VAL A 210 -6.50 -19.17 -8.92
C VAL A 210 -6.19 -20.10 -10.09
N ASN A 211 -6.89 -19.91 -11.20
CA ASN A 211 -6.62 -20.60 -12.46
C ASN A 211 -5.50 -19.91 -13.25
N GLN A 212 -4.74 -20.67 -14.04
CA GLN A 212 -3.64 -20.21 -14.89
C GLN A 212 -4.05 -19.05 -15.81
N LYS A 213 -5.29 -19.07 -16.34
CA LYS A 213 -5.84 -17.98 -17.17
C LYS A 213 -6.10 -16.68 -16.40
N GLU A 214 -6.39 -16.76 -15.10
CA GLU A 214 -6.52 -15.56 -14.26
C GLU A 214 -5.13 -14.95 -14.01
N LEU A 215 -4.10 -15.77 -13.76
CA LEU A 215 -2.71 -15.31 -13.65
C LEU A 215 -2.21 -14.66 -14.93
N GLU A 216 -2.45 -15.27 -16.09
CA GLU A 216 -2.06 -14.70 -17.39
C GLU A 216 -2.74 -13.37 -17.67
N TYR A 217 -4.03 -13.23 -17.31
CA TYR A 217 -4.76 -11.96 -17.44
C TYR A 217 -4.19 -10.88 -16.52
N ILE A 218 -3.92 -11.23 -15.27
CA ILE A 218 -3.33 -10.35 -14.26
C ILE A 218 -1.92 -9.91 -14.71
N ALA A 219 -1.11 -10.82 -15.26
CA ALA A 219 0.23 -10.56 -15.78
C ALA A 219 0.18 -9.63 -17.01
N ALA A 220 -0.69 -9.94 -17.97
CA ALA A 220 -0.88 -9.14 -19.18
C ALA A 220 -1.36 -7.73 -18.87
N GLY A 221 -2.14 -7.56 -17.79
CA GLY A 221 -2.58 -6.26 -17.27
C GLY A 221 -1.56 -5.51 -16.42
N GLY A 222 -0.31 -5.99 -16.34
CA GLY A 222 0.79 -5.30 -15.66
C GLY A 222 0.83 -5.47 -14.14
N ALA A 223 0.22 -6.53 -13.61
CA ALA A 223 0.32 -6.87 -12.19
C ALA A 223 1.68 -7.45 -11.80
N LEU A 224 2.13 -7.11 -10.59
CA LEU A 224 3.42 -7.55 -10.06
C LEU A 224 3.25 -8.90 -9.34
N ILE A 225 3.02 -9.96 -10.11
CA ILE A 225 2.70 -11.30 -9.57
C ILE A 225 3.83 -11.86 -8.69
N ASN A 226 5.09 -11.51 -8.99
CA ASN A 226 6.28 -11.95 -8.24
C ASN A 226 6.80 -10.91 -7.23
N MET A 227 5.95 -10.00 -6.75
CA MET A 227 6.40 -8.89 -5.88
C MET A 227 7.01 -9.36 -4.55
N ASP A 228 6.54 -10.49 -4.01
CA ASP A 228 6.99 -11.05 -2.73
C ASP A 228 7.99 -12.20 -2.90
N GLN A 229 8.25 -12.65 -4.14
CA GLN A 229 9.33 -13.59 -4.40
C GLN A 229 10.66 -12.85 -4.29
N GLN A 230 11.51 -13.27 -3.34
CA GLN A 230 12.89 -12.82 -3.30
C GLN A 230 13.56 -13.27 -4.59
N ASN A 231 13.62 -12.35 -5.55
CA ASN A 231 14.44 -12.51 -6.74
C ASN A 231 15.85 -12.77 -6.22
N THR A 232 16.35 -14.00 -6.38
CA THR A 232 17.72 -14.37 -6.05
C THR A 232 18.59 -13.30 -6.71
N LYS A 233 19.07 -12.32 -5.94
CA LYS A 233 19.87 -11.23 -6.48
C LYS A 233 21.04 -11.92 -7.14
N VAL A 234 21.03 -11.98 -8.48
CA VAL A 234 22.19 -12.40 -9.25
C VAL A 234 23.28 -11.44 -8.80
N LYS A 235 24.22 -11.94 -8.00
CA LYS A 235 25.38 -11.17 -7.55
C LYS A 235 26.17 -10.87 -8.81
N VAL A 236 25.88 -9.76 -9.45
CA VAL A 236 26.72 -9.25 -10.53
C VAL A 236 28.10 -9.02 -9.93
N PRO A 237 29.15 -9.71 -10.43
CA PRO A 237 30.50 -9.54 -9.92
C PRO A 237 30.90 -8.07 -9.99
N PHE A 238 31.64 -7.58 -9.00
CA PHE A 238 32.09 -6.18 -8.95
C PHE A 238 32.88 -5.77 -10.22
N SER A 239 33.56 -6.73 -10.86
CA SER A 239 34.26 -6.56 -12.14
C SER A 239 33.33 -6.26 -13.32
N VAL A 240 32.07 -6.72 -13.32
CA VAL A 240 31.08 -6.38 -14.37
C VAL A 240 30.45 -5.01 -14.11
N LYS A 241 30.44 -4.56 -12.84
CA LYS A 241 29.86 -3.28 -12.44
C LYS A 241 30.75 -2.08 -12.79
N TRP A 242 32.05 -2.30 -12.98
CA TRP A 242 33.05 -1.25 -13.23
C TRP A 242 34.11 -1.60 -14.30
N GLY A 243 34.08 -2.82 -14.86
CA GLY A 243 34.98 -3.23 -15.94
C GLY A 243 34.47 -2.73 -17.28
N ALA A 244 35.03 -1.61 -17.71
CA ALA A 244 35.05 -1.25 -19.11
C ALA A 244 35.94 -2.26 -19.86
N ASP A 245 35.32 -3.24 -20.51
CA ASP A 245 35.88 -3.81 -21.73
C ASP A 245 34.96 -3.35 -22.88
N GLN A 246 35.39 -2.28 -23.57
CA GLN A 246 34.69 -1.71 -24.73
C GLN A 246 35.01 -2.45 -26.03
N THR A 247 35.57 -3.65 -25.96
CA THR A 247 36.03 -4.36 -27.15
C THR A 247 35.20 -5.61 -27.38
N THR A 248 34.46 -5.60 -28.49
CA THR A 248 33.73 -6.71 -29.13
C THR A 248 32.42 -7.19 -28.50
N ALA A 249 31.34 -6.48 -28.82
CA ALA A 249 30.08 -7.15 -29.20
C ALA A 249 29.39 -6.31 -30.28
N ARG A 250 29.50 -6.73 -31.56
CA ARG A 250 28.50 -6.35 -32.56
C ARG A 250 27.19 -6.95 -32.10
N VAL A 251 26.36 -6.15 -31.45
CA VAL A 251 24.98 -6.52 -31.11
C VAL A 251 24.21 -6.48 -32.42
N THR A 252 23.92 -7.65 -32.97
CA THR A 252 22.87 -7.84 -33.99
C THR A 252 21.51 -7.48 -33.37
N ASP A 253 20.61 -6.92 -34.18
CA ASP A 253 19.37 -6.24 -33.74
C ASP A 253 18.37 -7.06 -32.91
N ASP A 254 18.60 -8.36 -32.72
CA ASP A 254 17.70 -9.27 -32.00
C ASP A 254 17.80 -9.15 -30.46
N ASP A 255 18.90 -8.60 -29.93
CA ASP A 255 19.14 -8.48 -28.47
C ASP A 255 18.53 -7.24 -27.81
N ARG A 256 17.87 -6.37 -28.58
CA ARG A 256 17.35 -5.08 -28.09
C ARG A 256 16.10 -5.21 -27.19
N ARG A 257 15.51 -6.40 -27.05
CA ARG A 257 14.35 -6.67 -26.16
C ARG A 257 14.72 -6.94 -24.70
N LEU A 258 15.93 -7.42 -24.41
CA LEU A 258 16.30 -7.86 -23.06
C LEU A 258 16.84 -6.75 -22.15
N TYR A 259 17.32 -5.64 -22.72
CA TYR A 259 17.88 -4.52 -21.94
C TYR A 259 16.86 -3.50 -21.41
N ARG A 260 15.57 -3.68 -21.72
CA ARG A 260 14.50 -2.72 -21.35
C ARG A 260 14.07 -2.79 -19.87
N SER A 261 14.64 -3.69 -19.06
CA SER A 261 14.22 -3.92 -17.67
C SER A 261 15.14 -3.35 -16.57
N VAL A 262 16.24 -2.65 -16.90
CA VAL A 262 17.29 -2.31 -15.90
C VAL A 262 17.53 -0.80 -15.69
N LEU A 263 16.63 0.09 -16.15
CA LEU A 263 16.77 1.53 -15.88
C LEU A 263 15.53 2.13 -15.23
N TYR A 264 15.33 1.85 -13.94
CA TYR A 264 14.50 2.71 -13.09
C TYR A 264 14.96 2.65 -11.63
N GLN A 265 15.94 3.48 -11.27
CA GLN A 265 16.23 3.86 -9.89
C GLN A 265 17.11 5.12 -9.88
N ARG A 266 16.45 6.28 -9.91
CA ARG A 266 17.04 7.60 -9.70
C ARG A 266 16.31 8.24 -8.50
N PRO A 267 16.91 8.24 -7.29
CA PRO A 267 16.30 8.82 -6.08
C PRO A 267 16.21 10.36 -6.11
N ASP A 268 16.72 11.00 -7.15
CA ASP A 268 16.78 12.43 -7.42
C ASP A 268 15.46 13.04 -7.93
N LEU A 269 14.46 12.22 -8.29
CA LEU A 269 13.15 12.69 -8.79
C LEU A 269 12.06 12.85 -7.71
N LEU A 270 12.26 12.29 -6.51
CA LEU A 270 11.29 12.35 -5.41
C LEU A 270 11.28 13.72 -4.71
N PHE A 271 12.42 14.42 -4.67
CA PHE A 271 12.52 15.75 -4.09
C PHE A 271 11.82 16.81 -4.96
N HIS A 272 11.80 16.64 -6.28
CA HIS A 272 11.13 17.56 -7.19
C HIS A 272 9.60 17.43 -7.17
N TYR A 273 9.06 16.22 -6.96
CA TYR A 273 7.60 16.03 -6.83
C TYR A 273 7.03 16.56 -5.50
N LEU A 274 7.79 16.47 -4.41
CA LEU A 274 7.39 17.00 -3.10
C LEU A 274 7.38 18.54 -3.04
N VAL A 275 8.22 19.21 -3.83
CA VAL A 275 8.29 20.69 -3.87
C VAL A 275 7.32 21.30 -4.90
N SER A 276 6.98 20.57 -5.98
CA SER A 276 6.06 21.07 -7.03
C SER A 276 4.57 20.89 -6.71
N GLY A 277 4.22 20.13 -5.67
CA GLY A 277 2.84 20.00 -5.18
C GLY A 277 2.31 21.20 -4.37
N LEU A 278 3.14 22.23 -4.13
CA LEU A 278 2.81 23.38 -3.27
C LEU A 278 2.70 24.73 -4.00
N SER A 279 2.86 24.78 -5.32
CA SER A 279 2.68 26.02 -6.08
C SER A 279 2.21 25.72 -7.50
N GLY A 280 0.92 25.98 -7.74
CA GLY A 280 0.32 25.90 -9.06
C GLY A 280 0.93 26.87 -10.07
N ALA A 281 0.75 26.53 -11.35
CA ALA A 281 1.10 27.27 -12.57
C ALA A 281 2.59 27.27 -12.97
N GLY A 282 2.95 26.32 -13.84
CA GLY A 282 4.14 26.38 -14.69
C GLY A 282 3.87 25.69 -16.02
N ALA A 283 4.11 26.39 -17.14
CA ALA A 283 3.96 25.87 -18.49
C ALA A 283 5.32 25.39 -19.02
N TRP A 284 5.30 24.29 -19.78
CA TRP A 284 6.46 23.75 -20.47
C TRP A 284 6.50 24.31 -21.89
N ASP A 285 7.60 24.94 -22.25
CA ASP A 285 7.87 25.40 -23.63
C ASP A 285 9.05 24.62 -24.22
N VAL A 286 8.89 24.21 -25.47
CA VAL A 286 9.93 23.57 -26.28
C VAL A 286 10.35 24.55 -27.35
N ASP A 287 11.60 24.98 -27.31
CA ASP A 287 12.16 25.89 -28.30
C ASP A 287 12.72 25.08 -29.48
N SER A 288 12.01 25.14 -30.61
CA SER A 288 12.25 24.28 -31.78
C SER A 288 13.56 24.58 -32.50
N GLU A 289 14.15 25.77 -32.32
CA GLU A 289 15.42 26.13 -32.98
C GLU A 289 16.66 25.68 -32.20
N SER A 290 16.56 25.49 -30.88
CA SER A 290 17.73 25.22 -30.00
C SER A 290 17.77 23.80 -29.42
N GLY A 291 16.70 23.02 -29.53
CA GLY A 291 16.62 21.66 -28.97
C GLY A 291 16.67 21.62 -27.43
N LEU A 292 16.31 22.73 -26.80
CA LEU A 292 16.26 22.89 -25.34
C LEU A 292 14.80 22.85 -24.87
N CYS A 293 14.53 22.08 -23.83
CA CYS A 293 13.22 22.09 -23.16
C CYS A 293 13.37 22.93 -21.88
N GLY A 294 12.47 23.90 -21.70
CA GLY A 294 12.54 24.87 -20.61
C GLY A 294 11.33 24.79 -19.67
N PHE A 295 11.58 24.95 -18.37
CA PHE A 295 10.53 25.15 -17.37
C PHE A 295 10.55 26.60 -16.88
N ARG A 296 9.40 27.28 -16.93
CA ARG A 296 9.25 28.65 -16.44
C ARG A 296 8.33 28.66 -15.21
N SER A 297 8.86 29.14 -14.09
CA SER A 297 8.08 29.39 -12.86
C SER A 297 8.61 30.66 -12.19
N GLY A 298 7.72 31.60 -11.88
CA GLY A 298 8.04 32.80 -11.07
C GLY A 298 9.22 33.65 -11.55
N GLY A 299 9.36 33.87 -12.86
CA GLY A 299 10.42 34.73 -13.42
C GLY A 299 11.80 34.08 -13.61
N LEU A 300 12.00 32.83 -13.16
CA LEU A 300 13.22 32.06 -13.37
C LEU A 300 13.07 31.11 -14.57
N ARG A 301 14.10 31.03 -15.41
CA ARG A 301 14.18 30.13 -16.58
C ARG A 301 15.26 29.07 -16.38
N PHE A 302 14.88 27.80 -16.42
CA PHE A 302 15.79 26.66 -16.42
C PHE A 302 15.75 25.95 -17.77
N TYR A 303 16.90 25.77 -18.43
CA TYR A 303 17.02 25.06 -19.70
C TYR A 303 17.87 23.80 -19.56
N ARG A 304 17.50 22.72 -20.26
CA ARG A 304 18.31 21.51 -20.40
C ARG A 304 18.27 21.00 -21.84
N ARG A 305 19.40 20.45 -22.31
CA ARG A 305 19.53 19.82 -23.64
C ARG A 305 18.67 18.56 -23.72
N CYS A 306 17.75 18.52 -24.68
CA CYS A 306 16.86 17.38 -24.86
C CYS A 306 17.60 16.28 -25.61
N ALA A 307 18.15 15.32 -24.85
CA ALA A 307 18.83 14.16 -25.40
C ALA A 307 17.80 13.11 -25.85
N GLY A 308 17.61 13.01 -27.17
CA GLY A 308 17.19 11.78 -27.86
C GLY A 308 15.77 11.26 -27.58
N TRP A 309 14.74 12.06 -27.88
CA TRP A 309 13.34 11.61 -27.96
C TRP A 309 12.86 11.52 -29.41
N ASP A 310 13.61 10.86 -30.29
CA ASP A 310 13.27 10.71 -31.72
C ASP A 310 12.35 9.51 -32.05
N TYR A 311 11.76 8.83 -31.06
CA TYR A 311 10.95 7.62 -31.32
C TYR A 311 9.51 7.64 -30.80
N PHE A 312 9.01 8.79 -30.32
CA PHE A 312 7.59 8.97 -29.99
C PHE A 312 6.90 9.87 -31.03
N ARG A 313 7.04 9.52 -32.31
CA ARG A 313 6.13 10.00 -33.35
C ARG A 313 5.28 8.83 -33.85
N LEU A 314 3.98 9.00 -33.67
CA LEU A 314 2.92 8.51 -34.56
C LEU A 314 2.66 6.99 -34.54
N ALA A 315 1.88 6.56 -33.56
CA ALA A 315 0.80 5.60 -33.82
C ALA A 315 -0.38 5.90 -32.89
N ASP A 316 -1.50 6.25 -33.51
CA ASP A 316 -2.87 6.18 -33.00
C ASP A 316 -3.35 7.25 -32.00
N ALA A 317 -3.79 8.38 -32.56
CA ALA A 317 -4.99 9.09 -32.08
C ALA A 317 -5.74 9.71 -33.27
N PRO A 318 -7.01 9.32 -33.54
CA PRO A 318 -7.82 9.95 -34.57
C PRO A 318 -8.46 11.24 -34.05
N HIS A 319 -8.33 12.28 -34.87
CA HIS A 319 -9.16 13.50 -34.95
C HIS A 319 -9.41 14.33 -33.69
N GLY A 320 -8.94 15.58 -33.75
CA GLY A 320 -9.74 16.72 -33.33
C GLY A 320 -9.12 17.58 -32.24
N ILE A 321 -8.53 18.69 -32.67
CA ILE A 321 -8.87 20.08 -32.29
C ILE A 321 -7.57 20.87 -32.26
N ALA A 322 -7.29 21.49 -33.42
CA ALA A 322 -6.56 22.73 -33.50
C ALA A 322 -7.40 23.83 -32.85
N GLU A 323 -6.78 24.78 -32.14
CA GLU A 323 -6.83 26.21 -32.47
C GLU A 323 -6.33 27.11 -31.31
N HIS A 324 -5.48 28.05 -31.71
CA HIS A 324 -5.30 29.41 -31.16
C HIS A 324 -4.39 29.59 -29.93
N CYS A 325 -3.09 29.71 -30.26
CA CYS A 325 -2.21 30.70 -29.65
C CYS A 325 -2.56 32.11 -30.17
N ALA A 326 -2.56 33.09 -29.27
CA ALA A 326 -2.15 34.47 -29.53
C ALA A 326 -1.18 34.88 -28.41
#